data_AF-A0A7J4FL30-F1
#
_entry.id   AF-A0A7J4FL30-F1
#
_cell.length_a   1.000
_cell.length_b   1.000
_cell.length_c   1.000
_cell.angle_alpha   90.00
_cell.angle_beta   90.00
_cell.angle_gamma   90.00
#
_symmetry.space_group_name_H-M   'P 1'
#
loop_
_entity.id
_entity.type
_entity.pdbx_description
1 polymer ?
#
loop_
_entity_poly.entity_id
_entity_poly.type
_entity_poly.pdbx_seq_one_letter_code
_entity_poly.pdbx_strand_id
1 'polypeptide(L)'
;MTFFSKKLSLAVKRQGMALNYLLSLPFIFLLALLVSTFLYCIGSLISQKGKGTRRSDKLEPYACGESLPAEKLQINIERFFLYVTLFMIFDVTAFLLSLSSNASFMYPIIFIAIIASSLLIIIPGIRREKR
;
A
#
# COMPACT_ATOMS: atom_id res chain seq x y z
N MET A 1 -7.20 -53.49 3.15
CA MET A 1 -6.47 -52.52 2.29
C MET A 1 -7.18 -51.17 2.13
N THR A 2 -8.51 -51.08 2.24
CA THR A 2 -9.32 -49.85 2.07
C THR A 2 -9.21 -48.82 3.22
N PHE A 3 -8.84 -49.24 4.42
CA PHE A 3 -8.79 -48.36 5.61
C PHE A 3 -7.57 -47.43 5.62
N PHE A 4 -6.42 -47.91 5.10
CA PHE A 4 -5.17 -47.15 5.04
C PHE A 4 -5.24 -46.04 3.98
N SER A 5 -5.84 -46.33 2.82
CA SER A 5 -6.07 -45.35 1.75
C SER A 5 -6.98 -44.20 2.19
N LYS A 6 -8.02 -44.49 3.00
CA LYS A 6 -8.91 -43.44 3.53
C LYS A 6 -8.21 -42.55 4.58
N LYS A 7 -7.37 -43.12 5.45
CA LYS A 7 -6.58 -42.33 6.42
C LYS A 7 -5.57 -41.42 5.73
N LEU A 8 -4.91 -41.90 4.68
CA LEU A 8 -3.94 -41.11 3.91
C LEU A 8 -4.62 -39.93 3.19
N SER A 9 -5.78 -40.18 2.56
CA SER A 9 -6.60 -39.14 1.91
C SER A 9 -7.12 -38.08 2.90
N LEU A 10 -7.56 -38.50 4.10
CA LEU A 10 -7.99 -37.58 5.17
C LEU A 10 -6.84 -36.74 5.72
N ALA A 11 -5.63 -37.31 5.88
CA ALA A 11 -4.45 -36.58 6.34
C ALA A 11 -3.98 -35.55 5.32
N VAL A 12 -3.97 -35.89 4.03
CA VAL A 12 -3.65 -34.97 2.93
C VAL A 12 -4.71 -33.86 2.82
N LYS A 13 -6.00 -34.19 2.92
CA LYS A 13 -7.09 -33.20 2.91
C LYS A 13 -7.05 -32.27 4.12
N ARG A 14 -6.66 -32.79 5.29
CA ARG A 14 -6.45 -32.00 6.52
C ARG A 14 -5.24 -31.07 6.43
N GLN A 15 -4.14 -31.52 5.81
CA GLN A 15 -2.99 -30.67 5.53
C GLN A 15 -3.31 -29.57 4.50
N GLY A 16 -4.04 -29.89 3.43
CA GLY A 16 -4.50 -28.90 2.46
C GLY A 16 -5.40 -27.83 3.08
N MET A 17 -6.34 -28.22 3.95
CA MET A 17 -7.19 -27.27 4.69
C MET A 17 -6.36 -26.40 5.64
N ALA A 18 -5.43 -26.97 6.40
CA ALA A 18 -4.56 -26.19 7.30
C ALA A 18 -3.68 -25.19 6.54
N LEU A 19 -3.16 -25.58 5.37
CA LEU A 19 -2.39 -24.71 4.50
C LEU A 19 -3.24 -23.55 3.98
N ASN A 20 -4.50 -23.80 3.58
CA ASN A 20 -5.42 -22.75 3.15
C ASN A 20 -5.75 -21.75 4.27
N TYR A 21 -5.84 -22.20 5.52
CA TYR A 21 -6.03 -21.31 6.66
C TYR A 21 -4.77 -20.49 6.98
N LEU A 22 -3.59 -21.11 6.90
CA LEU A 22 -2.29 -20.43 7.08
C LEU A 22 -2.02 -19.40 5.97
N LEU A 23 -2.46 -19.67 4.74
CA LEU A 23 -2.39 -18.73 3.62
C LEU A 23 -3.61 -17.82 3.50
N SER A 24 -4.51 -17.84 4.47
CA SER A 24 -5.66 -16.95 4.45
C SER A 24 -5.20 -15.50 4.63
N LEU A 25 -5.74 -14.60 3.80
CA LEU A 25 -5.46 -13.17 3.83
C LEU A 25 -5.58 -12.52 5.23
N PRO A 26 -6.64 -12.80 6.04
CA PRO A 26 -6.72 -12.23 7.39
C PRO A 26 -5.63 -12.75 8.32
N PHE A 27 -5.21 -14.02 8.18
CA PHE A 27 -4.17 -14.60 9.01
C PHE A 27 -2.80 -13.96 8.72
N ILE A 28 -2.44 -13.81 7.44
CA ILE A 28 -1.18 -13.16 7.04
C ILE A 28 -1.14 -11.71 7.51
N PHE A 29 -2.25 -10.97 7.36
CA PHE A 29 -2.34 -9.59 7.84
C PHE A 29 -2.13 -9.49 9.35
N LEU A 30 -2.81 -10.33 10.14
CA LEU A 30 -2.65 -10.36 11.59
C LEU A 30 -1.24 -10.75 12.01
N LEU A 31 -0.63 -11.73 11.33
CA LEU A 31 0.75 -12.14 11.59
C LEU A 31 1.73 -10.98 11.32
N ALA A 32 1.60 -10.29 10.18
CA ALA A 32 2.45 -9.17 9.83
C ALA A 32 2.32 -8.01 10.84
N LEU A 33 1.09 -7.71 11.27
CA LEU A 33 0.82 -6.71 12.29
C LEU A 33 1.45 -7.12 13.63
N LEU A 34 1.27 -8.37 14.05
CA LEU A 34 1.83 -8.90 15.29
C LEU A 34 3.36 -8.83 15.29
N VAL A 35 4.01 -9.24 14.21
CA VAL A 35 5.46 -9.17 14.05
C VAL A 35 5.95 -7.72 14.12
N SER A 36 5.29 -6.80 13.42
CA SER A 36 5.62 -5.37 13.45
C SER A 36 5.50 -4.78 14.87
N THR A 37 4.39 -5.05 15.56
CA THR A 37 4.17 -4.62 16.94
C THR A 37 5.20 -5.23 17.89
N PHE A 38 5.52 -6.51 17.74
CA PHE A 38 6.50 -7.20 18.58
C PHE A 38 7.89 -6.59 18.44
N LEU A 39 8.34 -6.34 17.21
CA LEU A 39 9.60 -5.65 16.95
C LEU A 39 9.62 -4.23 17.52
N TYR A 40 8.53 -3.49 17.38
CA TYR A 40 8.38 -2.16 17.97
C TYR A 40 8.45 -2.20 19.50
N CYS A 41 7.75 -3.15 20.13
CA CYS A 41 7.77 -3.33 21.58
C CYS A 41 9.18 -3.68 22.07
N ILE A 42 9.84 -4.68 21.47
CA ILE A 42 11.23 -5.03 21.85
C ILE A 42 12.16 -3.82 21.68
N GLY A 43 12.08 -3.12 20.55
CA GLY A 43 12.87 -1.92 20.30
C GLY A 43 12.62 -0.84 21.37
N SER A 44 11.37 -0.65 21.78
CA SER A 44 10.98 0.29 22.83
C SER A 44 11.47 -0.15 24.22
N LEU A 45 11.51 -1.45 24.52
CA LEU A 45 12.03 -1.99 25.78
C LEU A 45 13.56 -1.87 25.87
N ILE A 46 14.29 -2.12 24.79
CA ILE A 46 15.76 -2.07 24.74
C ILE A 46 16.26 -0.63 24.65
N SER A 47 15.49 0.28 24.05
CA SER A 47 15.90 1.66 23.81
C SER A 47 16.23 2.42 25.10
N GLN A 48 17.32 3.19 25.08
CA GLN A 48 17.69 4.05 26.18
C GLN A 48 16.67 5.19 26.34
N LYS A 49 15.85 5.10 27.40
CA LYS A 49 14.91 6.16 27.75
C LYS A 49 15.68 7.42 28.17
N GLY A 50 15.59 8.48 27.38
CA GLY A 50 16.15 9.79 27.74
C GLY A 50 15.59 10.30 29.08
N LYS A 51 16.48 10.71 29.99
CA LYS A 51 16.10 11.35 31.26
C LYS A 51 15.59 12.78 30.99
N GLY A 52 14.53 13.17 31.70
CA GLY A 52 13.80 14.43 31.50
C GLY A 52 14.65 15.69 31.59
N THR A 53 14.10 16.78 31.05
CA THR A 53 14.64 18.16 30.97
C THR A 53 15.64 18.45 29.85
N ARG A 54 16.52 17.53 29.44
CA ARG A 54 17.45 17.74 28.29
C ARG A 54 16.91 17.30 26.92
N ARG A 55 15.59 17.30 26.74
CA ARG A 55 14.93 16.78 25.54
C ARG A 55 14.55 17.82 24.49
N SER A 56 14.58 19.12 24.79
CA SER A 56 14.13 20.16 23.84
C SER A 56 14.85 20.02 22.50
N ASP A 57 16.18 20.08 22.53
CA ASP A 57 17.04 20.02 21.33
C ASP A 57 17.00 18.66 20.60
N LYS A 58 16.80 17.54 21.33
CA LYS A 58 16.65 16.21 20.71
C LYS A 58 15.30 16.00 20.02
N LEU A 59 14.30 16.82 20.34
CA LEU A 59 12.96 16.77 19.75
C LEU A 59 12.77 17.85 18.68
N GLU A 60 13.75 18.73 18.50
CA GLU A 60 13.76 19.73 17.46
C GLU A 60 14.05 19.09 16.10
N PRO A 61 13.43 19.61 15.01
CA PRO A 61 13.67 19.10 13.67
C PRO A 61 15.13 19.30 13.27
N TYR A 62 15.65 18.37 12.49
CA TYR A 62 17.01 18.50 11.96
C TYR A 62 17.11 19.74 11.05
N ALA A 63 17.95 20.69 11.46
CA ALA A 63 18.14 21.98 10.79
C ALA A 63 19.63 22.24 10.51
N CYS A 64 20.40 21.20 10.14
CA CYS A 64 21.83 21.32 9.83
C CYS A 64 22.69 21.95 10.94
N GLY A 65 22.24 21.86 12.21
CA GLY A 65 22.90 22.46 13.37
C GLY A 65 22.50 23.91 13.66
N GLU A 66 21.56 24.48 12.89
CA GLU A 66 21.00 25.81 13.11
C GLU A 66 19.67 25.74 13.87
N SER A 67 19.40 26.71 14.75
CA SER A 67 18.13 26.80 15.47
C SER A 67 17.08 27.50 14.61
N LEU A 68 16.52 26.75 13.65
CA LEU A 68 15.43 27.23 12.79
C LEU A 68 14.08 26.86 13.40
N PRO A 69 13.07 27.75 13.33
CA PRO A 69 11.71 27.38 13.72
C PRO A 69 11.20 26.23 12.82
N ALA A 70 10.40 25.34 13.39
CA ALA A 70 9.80 24.23 12.64
C ALA A 70 8.86 24.77 11.56
N GLU A 71 9.34 24.83 10.31
CA GLU A 71 8.53 25.26 9.18
C GLU A 71 7.81 24.07 8.56
N LYS A 72 6.51 24.25 8.29
CA LYS A 72 5.76 23.25 7.51
C LYS A 72 6.13 23.42 6.05
N LEU A 73 6.49 22.33 5.40
CA LEU A 73 6.78 22.34 3.97
C LEU A 73 5.56 22.86 3.19
N GLN A 74 5.69 24.05 2.58
CA GLN A 74 4.67 24.62 1.72
C GLN A 74 4.76 23.97 0.34
N ILE A 75 3.94 22.94 0.12
CA ILE A 75 3.81 22.28 -1.17
C ILE A 75 2.79 23.07 -2.01
N ASN A 76 3.09 23.30 -3.28
CA ASN A 76 2.10 23.85 -4.21
C ASN A 76 0.93 22.83 -4.35
N ILE A 77 -0.19 23.17 -3.71
CA ILE A 77 -1.36 22.28 -3.62
C ILE A 77 -1.97 22.04 -5.00
N GLU A 78 -1.97 23.03 -5.89
CA GLU A 78 -2.52 22.90 -7.25
C GLU A 78 -1.79 21.80 -8.02
N ARG A 79 -0.45 21.84 -8.04
CA ARG A 79 0.36 20.80 -8.69
C ARG A 79 0.22 19.45 -8.01
N PHE A 80 0.25 19.42 -6.67
CA PHE A 80 0.09 18.17 -5.93
C PHE A 80 -1.27 17.52 -6.22
N PHE A 81 -2.34 18.31 -6.25
CA PHE A 81 -3.69 17.86 -6.53
C PHE A 81 -3.84 17.29 -7.94
N LEU A 82 -3.21 17.92 -8.94
CA LEU A 82 -3.16 17.38 -10.30
C LEU A 82 -2.50 15.99 -10.34
N TYR A 83 -1.37 15.82 -9.65
CA TYR A 83 -0.70 14.51 -9.58
C TYR A 83 -1.55 13.46 -8.87
N VAL A 84 -2.16 13.80 -7.72
CA VAL A 84 -3.04 12.88 -6.98
C VAL A 84 -4.26 12.49 -7.80
N THR A 85 -4.85 13.43 -8.54
CA THR A 85 -6.01 13.18 -9.40
C THR A 85 -5.64 12.24 -10.54
N LEU A 86 -4.52 12.48 -11.23
CA LEU A 86 -4.03 11.59 -12.28
C LEU A 86 -3.73 10.19 -11.73
N PHE A 87 -3.09 10.10 -10.56
CA PHE A 87 -2.84 8.83 -9.89
C PHE A 87 -4.14 8.07 -9.60
N MET A 88 -5.16 8.74 -9.05
CA MET A 88 -6.48 8.16 -8.81
C MET A 88 -7.16 7.66 -10.10
N ILE A 89 -7.09 8.42 -11.19
CA ILE A 89 -7.63 8.00 -12.48
C ILE A 89 -6.97 6.70 -12.95
N PHE A 90 -5.64 6.61 -12.86
CA PHE A 90 -4.91 5.40 -13.24
C PHE A 90 -5.20 4.22 -12.31
N ASP A 91 -5.35 4.46 -11.01
CA ASP A 91 -5.66 3.42 -10.02
C ASP A 91 -7.05 2.80 -10.26
N VAL A 92 -8.08 3.64 -10.42
CA VAL A 92 -9.44 3.19 -10.76
C VAL A 92 -9.48 2.49 -12.12
N THR A 93 -8.73 3.01 -13.09
CA THR A 93 -8.59 2.38 -14.42
C THR A 93 -8.01 0.97 -14.31
N ALA A 94 -6.93 0.78 -13.57
CA ALA A 94 -6.29 -0.52 -13.40
C ALA A 94 -7.27 -1.53 -12.76
N PHE A 95 -8.04 -1.08 -11.77
CA PHE A 95 -9.09 -1.90 -11.15
C PHE A 95 -10.18 -2.31 -12.15
N LEU A 96 -10.72 -1.35 -12.93
CA LEU A 96 -11.72 -1.63 -13.96
C LEU A 96 -11.18 -2.59 -15.04
N LEU A 97 -9.92 -2.44 -15.42
CA LEU A 97 -9.27 -3.30 -16.39
C LEU A 97 -9.09 -4.73 -15.87
N SER A 98 -8.69 -4.87 -14.61
CA SER A 98 -8.59 -6.15 -13.93
C SER A 98 -9.95 -6.85 -13.84
N LEU A 99 -11.01 -6.11 -13.47
CA LEU A 99 -12.35 -6.67 -13.36
C LEU A 99 -12.91 -7.11 -14.72
N SER A 100 -12.79 -6.25 -15.74
CA SER A 100 -13.29 -6.53 -17.09
C SER A 100 -12.56 -7.70 -17.77
N SER A 101 -11.29 -7.91 -17.46
CA SER A 101 -10.50 -9.04 -17.97
C SER A 101 -11.03 -10.41 -17.54
N ASN A 102 -11.80 -10.50 -16.44
CA ASN A 102 -12.42 -11.75 -15.99
C ASN A 102 -13.61 -12.18 -16.86
N ALA A 103 -14.25 -11.26 -17.60
CA ALA A 103 -15.43 -11.57 -18.40
C ALA A 103 -15.06 -12.00 -19.83
N SER A 104 -14.33 -11.15 -20.55
CA SER A 104 -13.87 -11.41 -21.91
C SER A 104 -12.79 -10.40 -22.30
N PHE A 105 -11.86 -10.79 -23.16
CA PHE A 105 -10.74 -9.95 -23.60
C PHE A 105 -11.18 -8.70 -24.38
N MET A 106 -12.41 -8.67 -24.90
CA MET A 106 -12.93 -7.50 -25.63
C MET A 106 -13.22 -6.30 -24.73
N TYR A 107 -13.72 -6.51 -23.51
CA TYR A 107 -14.04 -5.44 -22.57
C TYR A 107 -12.84 -4.57 -22.16
N PRO A 108 -11.68 -5.13 -21.74
CA PRO A 108 -10.52 -4.31 -21.37
C PRO A 108 -9.99 -3.49 -22.55
N ILE A 109 -10.07 -3.99 -23.79
CA ILE A 109 -9.68 -3.22 -24.99
C ILE A 109 -10.55 -1.98 -25.15
N ILE A 110 -11.86 -2.11 -25.00
CA ILE A 110 -12.80 -0.99 -25.10
C ILE A 110 -12.52 0.04 -23.98
N PHE A 111 -12.29 -0.42 -22.75
CA PHE A 111 -11.95 0.46 -21.63
C PHE A 111 -10.63 1.21 -21.87
N ILE A 112 -9.58 0.53 -22.36
CA ILE A 112 -8.31 1.18 -22.73
C ILE A 112 -8.55 2.27 -23.78
N ALA A 113 -9.37 2.00 -24.80
CA ALA A 113 -9.65 2.97 -25.85
C ALA A 113 -10.35 4.23 -25.31
N ILE A 114 -11.33 4.06 -24.41
CA ILE A 114 -12.04 5.17 -23.76
C ILE A 114 -11.11 5.98 -22.85
N ILE A 115 -10.27 5.30 -22.07
CA ILE A 115 -9.34 5.97 -21.15
C ILE A 115 -8.25 6.71 -21.95
N ALA A 116 -7.71 6.10 -23.00
CA ALA A 116 -6.73 6.73 -23.88
C ALA A 116 -7.31 7.98 -24.57
N SER A 117 -8.57 7.94 -25.02
CA SER A 117 -9.21 9.12 -25.62
C SER A 117 -9.46 10.23 -24.60
N SER A 118 -9.84 9.90 -23.36
CA SER A 118 -9.98 10.87 -22.27
C SER A 118 -8.64 11.54 -21.92
N LEU A 119 -7.55 10.76 -21.84
CA LEU A 119 -6.21 11.28 -21.58
C LEU A 119 -5.70 12.18 -22.71
N LEU A 120 -6.00 11.87 -23.96
CA LEU A 120 -5.67 12.72 -25.12
C LEU A 120 -6.29 14.12 -25.01
N ILE A 121 -7.45 14.26 -24.37
CA ILE A 121 -8.12 15.55 -24.14
C ILE A 121 -7.50 16.30 -22.95
N ILE A 122 -7.19 15.59 -21.85
CA ILE A 122 -6.72 16.19 -20.59
C ILE A 122 -5.25 16.64 -20.67
N ILE A 123 -4.36 15.81 -21.24
CA ILE A 123 -2.92 16.07 -21.31
C ILE A 123 -2.57 17.44 -21.94
N PRO A 124 -3.15 17.85 -23.08
CA PRO A 124 -2.87 19.17 -23.65
C PRO A 124 -3.39 20.32 -22.77
N GLY A 125 -4.46 20.12 -21.98
CA GLY A 125 -4.96 21.09 -21.01
C GLY A 125 -3.95 21.36 -19.89
N ILE A 126 -3.40 20.30 -19.29
CA ILE A 126 -2.37 20.38 -18.25
C ILE A 126 -1.08 21.02 -18.79
N ARG A 127 -0.74 20.76 -20.06
CA ARG A 127 0.45 21.36 -20.71
C ARG A 127 0.33 22.88 -20.91
N ARG A 128 -0.90 23.41 -21.08
CA ARG A 128 -1.12 24.84 -21.35
C ARG A 128 -0.94 25.72 -20.13
N GLU A 129 -1.30 25.24 -18.94
CA GLU A 129 -1.16 26.00 -17.69
C GLU A 129 0.30 26.20 -17.24
N LYS A 130 1.24 25.51 -17.88
CA LYS A 130 2.68 25.63 -17.63
C LYS A 130 3.36 26.74 -18.45
N ARG A 131 2.64 27.46 -19.32
CA ARG A 131 3.18 28.56 -20.14
C ARG A 131 2.53 29.88 -19.76
#